data_AF-A0A947KMT5-F1
#
_entry.id   AF-A0A947KMT5-F1
#
_cell.length_a   1.000
_cell.length_b   1.000
_cell.length_c   1.000
_cell.angle_alpha   90.00
_cell.angle_beta   90.00
_cell.angle_gamma   90.00
#
_symmetry.space_group_name_H-M   'P 1'
#
loop_
_entity.id
_entity.type
_entity.pdbx_description
1 polymer ?
#
loop_
_entity_poly.entity_id
_entity_poly.type
_entity_poly.pdbx_seq_one_letter_code
_entity_poly.pdbx_strand_id
1 'polypeptide(L)'
;MTKKKLAVMIEWLRPAGFVLVFYFANYFSNDAISRFHILGPFLVMLMSGTVAFESLILGEVASEKIGYKPNRAYQIQSGLANAATAITALLVYTLHWGRYADATIVMAMLLFFIFSAVNHVATAIMERNMKPVNLLRPVMALLLIGFLLPPMIKALTQ
;
A
#
# COMPACT_ATOMS: atom_id res chain seq x y z
N MET A 1 19.61 8.81 -13.86
CA MET A 1 19.18 8.60 -12.46
C MET A 1 19.46 7.16 -12.06
N THR A 2 20.08 6.87 -10.91
CA THR A 2 20.38 5.48 -10.51
C THR A 2 19.16 4.80 -9.90
N LYS A 3 19.06 3.46 -9.99
CA LYS A 3 17.96 2.68 -9.38
C LYS A 3 17.83 2.92 -7.87
N LYS A 4 18.96 3.12 -7.17
CA LYS A 4 19.00 3.49 -5.74
C LYS A 4 18.35 4.85 -5.47
N LYS A 5 18.65 5.88 -6.26
CA LYS A 5 18.01 7.21 -6.12
C LYS A 5 16.51 7.13 -6.39
N LEU A 6 16.10 6.37 -7.41
CA LEU A 6 14.68 6.18 -7.73
C LEU A 6 13.94 5.45 -6.60
N ALA A 7 14.55 4.44 -5.98
CA ALA A 7 13.96 3.73 -4.84
C ALA A 7 13.69 4.66 -3.65
N VAL A 8 14.60 5.60 -3.36
CA VAL A 8 14.41 6.59 -2.29
C VAL A 8 13.30 7.59 -2.63
N MET A 9 13.21 8.05 -3.88
CA MET A 9 12.13 8.95 -4.30
C MET A 9 10.75 8.32 -4.13
N ILE A 10 10.62 7.03 -4.47
CA ILE A 10 9.36 6.30 -4.34
C ILE A 10 8.98 6.09 -2.87
N GLU A 11 9.95 5.99 -1.96
CA GLU A 11 9.64 5.94 -0.53
C GLU A 11 8.96 7.20 -0.04
N TRP A 12 9.38 8.37 -0.52
CA TRP A 12 8.74 9.65 -0.19
C TRP A 12 7.40 9.86 -0.89
N LEU A 13 7.18 9.22 -2.03
CA LEU A 13 5.91 9.30 -2.75
C LEU A 13 4.75 8.75 -1.93
N ARG A 14 4.96 7.69 -1.13
CA ARG A 14 3.90 7.10 -0.30
C ARG A 14 3.38 8.04 0.81
N PRO A 15 4.20 8.60 1.72
CA PRO A 15 3.71 9.52 2.73
C PRO A 15 3.19 10.83 2.13
N ALA A 16 3.86 11.39 1.11
CA ALA A 16 3.39 12.59 0.44
C ALA A 16 2.04 12.37 -0.26
N GLY A 17 1.93 11.28 -1.03
CA GLY A 17 0.68 10.88 -1.68
C GLY A 17 -0.42 10.57 -0.66
N PHE A 18 -0.08 9.96 0.47
CA PHE A 18 -1.04 9.68 1.54
C PHE A 18 -1.67 10.97 2.07
N VAL A 19 -0.85 11.97 2.39
CA VAL A 19 -1.33 13.29 2.85
C VAL A 19 -2.18 13.97 1.77
N LEU A 20 -1.76 13.92 0.52
CA LEU A 20 -2.49 14.53 -0.60
C LEU A 20 -3.86 13.86 -0.81
N VAL A 21 -3.92 12.53 -0.81
CA VAL A 21 -5.19 11.80 -0.97
C VAL A 21 -6.12 12.11 0.21
N PHE A 22 -5.61 12.15 1.44
CA PHE A 22 -6.40 12.56 2.60
C PHE A 22 -6.94 13.98 2.46
N TYR A 23 -6.10 14.93 2.05
CA TYR A 23 -6.51 16.31 1.82
C TYR A 23 -7.63 16.40 0.77
N PHE A 24 -7.42 15.82 -0.41
CA PHE A 24 -8.40 15.87 -1.49
C PHE A 24 -9.69 15.12 -1.16
N ALA A 25 -9.59 13.98 -0.48
CA ALA A 25 -10.78 13.27 -0.02
C ALA A 25 -11.61 14.16 0.92
N ASN A 26 -11.00 14.89 1.85
CA ASN A 26 -11.74 15.80 2.74
C ASN A 26 -12.23 17.07 2.03
N TYR A 27 -11.50 17.58 1.03
CA TYR A 27 -11.84 18.80 0.32
C TYR A 27 -13.00 18.60 -0.67
N PHE A 28 -13.06 17.47 -1.37
CA PHE A 28 -14.05 17.20 -2.41
C PHE A 28 -15.27 16.37 -1.95
N SER A 29 -15.30 15.89 -0.70
CA SER A 29 -16.41 15.07 -0.19
C SER A 29 -17.30 15.81 0.80
N ASN A 30 -18.61 15.60 0.68
CA ASN A 30 -19.61 16.19 1.58
C ASN A 30 -20.17 15.18 2.59
N ASP A 31 -19.97 13.88 2.35
CA ASP A 31 -20.48 12.78 3.17
C ASP A 31 -19.42 11.68 3.34
N ALA A 32 -19.68 10.69 4.20
CA ALA A 32 -18.68 9.67 4.50
C ALA A 32 -18.47 8.68 3.35
N ILE A 33 -19.52 8.41 2.56
CA ILE A 33 -19.46 7.49 1.42
C ILE A 33 -18.60 8.12 0.32
N SER A 34 -18.88 9.36 -0.09
CA SER A 34 -18.07 10.06 -1.11
C SER A 34 -16.62 10.26 -0.65
N ARG A 35 -16.40 10.54 0.65
CA ARG A 35 -15.05 10.64 1.21
C ARG A 35 -14.28 9.35 1.07
N PHE A 36 -14.91 8.23 1.44
CA PHE A 36 -14.25 6.93 1.37
C PHE A 36 -14.08 6.44 -0.07
N HIS A 37 -15.00 6.76 -0.97
CA HIS A 37 -14.89 6.46 -2.40
C HIS A 37 -13.69 7.15 -3.06
N ILE A 38 -13.29 8.33 -2.59
CA ILE A 38 -12.03 8.97 -3.01
C ILE A 38 -10.85 8.36 -2.24
N LEU A 39 -10.93 8.34 -0.91
CA LEU A 39 -9.82 7.97 -0.04
C LEU A 39 -9.32 6.53 -0.26
N GLY A 40 -10.23 5.56 -0.29
CA GLY A 40 -9.92 4.14 -0.34
C GLY A 40 -9.20 3.74 -1.62
N PRO A 41 -9.87 3.83 -2.79
CA PRO A 41 -9.26 3.46 -4.08
C PRO A 41 -7.95 4.20 -4.37
N PHE A 42 -7.85 5.51 -4.09
CA PHE A 42 -6.61 6.26 -4.35
C PHE A 42 -5.46 5.83 -3.44
N LEU A 43 -5.73 5.54 -2.16
CA LEU A 43 -4.69 4.99 -1.28
C LEU A 43 -4.28 3.59 -1.71
N VAL A 44 -5.20 2.75 -2.20
CA VAL A 44 -4.83 1.44 -2.76
C VAL A 44 -3.95 1.60 -4.00
N MET A 45 -4.35 2.46 -4.94
CA MET A 45 -3.55 2.74 -6.13
C MET A 45 -2.15 3.25 -5.77
N LEU A 46 -2.03 4.16 -4.81
CA LEU A 46 -0.76 4.69 -4.35
C LEU A 46 0.11 3.59 -3.71
N MET A 47 -0.45 2.86 -2.75
CA MET A 47 0.32 1.91 -1.95
C MET A 47 0.67 0.65 -2.73
N SER A 48 -0.33 -0.02 -3.31
CA SER A 48 -0.11 -1.21 -4.14
C SER A 48 0.62 -0.86 -5.44
N GLY A 49 0.28 0.27 -6.09
CA GLY A 49 0.94 0.68 -7.33
C GLY A 49 2.43 0.99 -7.15
N THR A 50 2.82 1.67 -6.07
CA THR A 50 4.24 1.91 -5.78
C THR A 50 4.99 0.63 -5.41
N VAL A 51 4.35 -0.30 -4.68
CA VAL A 51 4.94 -1.63 -4.40
C VAL A 51 5.10 -2.46 -5.68
N ALA A 52 4.11 -2.43 -6.56
CA ALA A 52 4.18 -3.06 -7.88
C ALA A 52 5.36 -2.50 -8.68
N PHE A 53 5.49 -1.18 -8.74
CA PHE A 53 6.60 -0.52 -9.41
C PHE A 53 7.96 -0.91 -8.80
N GLU A 54 8.11 -0.82 -7.47
CA GLU A 54 9.35 -1.22 -6.79
C GLU A 54 9.73 -2.67 -7.12
N SER A 55 8.76 -3.58 -7.10
CA SER A 55 9.01 -5.01 -7.32
C SER A 55 9.32 -5.33 -8.78
N LEU A 56 8.58 -4.74 -9.73
CA LEU A 56 8.74 -5.02 -11.15
C LEU A 56 9.97 -4.33 -11.74
N ILE A 57 10.30 -3.11 -11.32
CA ILE A 57 11.36 -2.30 -11.94
C ILE A 57 12.64 -2.27 -11.09
N LEU A 58 12.51 -2.24 -9.76
CA LEU A 58 13.62 -2.02 -8.81
C LEU A 58 13.90 -3.22 -7.90
N GLY A 59 13.36 -4.39 -8.23
CA GLY A 59 13.26 -5.53 -7.30
C GLY A 59 14.53 -5.83 -6.51
N GLU A 60 15.68 -5.96 -7.19
CA GLU A 60 16.98 -6.22 -6.55
C GLU A 60 17.34 -5.16 -5.50
N VAL A 61 17.31 -3.88 -5.88
CA VAL A 61 17.61 -2.75 -4.98
C VAL A 61 16.60 -2.68 -3.83
N ALA A 62 15.32 -2.96 -4.11
CA ALA A 62 14.27 -2.97 -3.10
C ALA A 62 14.47 -4.09 -2.07
N SER A 63 14.86 -5.30 -2.50
CA SER A 63 15.15 -6.44 -1.63
C SER A 63 16.39 -6.20 -0.76
N GLU A 64 17.48 -5.71 -1.35
CA GLU A 64 18.70 -5.41 -0.58
C GLU A 64 18.44 -4.37 0.52
N LYS A 65 17.66 -3.34 0.21
CA LYS A 65 17.29 -2.26 1.14
C LYS A 65 16.60 -2.80 2.39
N ILE A 66 15.68 -3.74 2.23
CA ILE A 66 14.95 -4.38 3.35
C ILE A 66 15.73 -5.55 3.99
N GLY A 67 16.87 -5.94 3.43
CA GLY A 67 17.72 -7.00 3.99
C GLY A 67 17.42 -8.39 3.49
N TYR A 68 16.62 -8.52 2.43
CA TYR A 68 16.37 -9.80 1.77
C TYR A 68 17.37 -10.04 0.65
N LYS A 69 17.68 -11.32 0.42
CA LYS A 69 18.39 -11.74 -0.79
C LYS A 69 17.48 -11.48 -2.01
N PRO A 70 17.98 -10.88 -3.10
CA PRO A 70 17.20 -10.69 -4.31
C PRO A 70 16.63 -12.02 -4.83
N ASN A 71 15.32 -12.04 -5.09
CA ASN A 71 14.63 -13.17 -5.72
C ASN A 71 13.69 -12.64 -6.79
N ARG A 72 14.10 -12.76 -8.06
CA ARG A 72 13.39 -12.12 -9.17
C ARG A 72 12.02 -12.72 -9.42
N ALA A 73 11.87 -14.03 -9.32
CA ALA A 73 10.60 -14.71 -9.56
C ALA A 73 9.54 -14.24 -8.53
N TYR A 74 9.90 -14.22 -7.25
CA TYR A 74 9.04 -13.71 -6.19
C TYR A 74 8.69 -12.24 -6.39
N GLN A 75 9.66 -11.40 -6.74
CA GLN A 75 9.43 -9.97 -7.00
C GLN A 75 8.44 -9.73 -8.14
N ILE A 76 8.54 -10.51 -9.23
CA ILE A 76 7.59 -10.40 -10.35
C ILE A 76 6.20 -10.82 -9.88
N GLN A 77 6.07 -11.96 -9.22
CA GLN A 77 4.77 -12.46 -8.75
C GLN A 77 4.10 -11.49 -7.76
N SER A 78 4.83 -11.04 -6.75
CA SER A 78 4.33 -10.08 -5.75
C SER A 78 4.02 -8.72 -6.40
N GLY A 79 4.86 -8.28 -7.34
CA GLY A 79 4.66 -7.04 -8.09
C GLY A 79 3.40 -7.07 -8.95
N LEU A 80 3.17 -8.17 -9.68
CA LEU A 80 1.97 -8.36 -10.49
C LEU A 80 0.70 -8.47 -9.63
N ALA A 81 0.77 -9.14 -8.47
CA ALA A 81 -0.35 -9.19 -7.53
C ALA A 81 -0.75 -7.78 -7.06
N ASN A 82 0.23 -6.95 -6.69
CA ASN A 82 -0.02 -5.56 -6.29
C ASN A 82 -0.49 -4.69 -7.46
N ALA A 83 0.03 -4.92 -8.68
CA ALA A 83 -0.44 -4.23 -9.87
C ALA A 83 -1.91 -4.55 -10.14
N ALA A 84 -2.31 -5.82 -10.02
CA ALA A 84 -3.70 -6.24 -10.14
C ALA A 84 -4.59 -5.56 -9.10
N THR A 85 -4.17 -5.50 -7.82
CA THR A 85 -4.91 -4.77 -6.78
C THR A 85 -5.07 -3.28 -7.10
N ALA A 86 -4.01 -2.62 -7.58
CA ALA A 86 -4.07 -1.20 -7.96
C ALA A 86 -4.98 -0.94 -9.17
N ILE A 87 -4.92 -1.80 -10.19
CA ILE A 87 -5.80 -1.72 -11.37
C ILE A 87 -7.25 -1.97 -10.96
N THR A 88 -7.52 -2.96 -10.12
CA THR A 88 -8.87 -3.19 -9.59
C THR A 88 -9.39 -1.97 -8.82
N ALA A 89 -8.55 -1.31 -8.02
CA ALA A 89 -8.95 -0.06 -7.34
C ALA A 89 -9.30 1.06 -8.34
N LEU A 90 -8.53 1.22 -9.42
CA LEU A 90 -8.85 2.16 -10.49
C LEU A 90 -10.21 1.85 -11.13
N LEU A 91 -10.49 0.56 -11.40
CA LEU A 91 -11.77 0.13 -11.97
C LEU A 91 -12.94 0.36 -11.00
N VAL A 92 -12.79 -0.02 -9.73
CA VAL A 92 -13.79 0.21 -8.68
C VAL A 92 -14.17 1.69 -8.60
N TYR A 93 -13.17 2.58 -8.66
CA TYR A 93 -13.38 4.03 -8.64
C TYR A 93 -14.07 4.52 -9.92
N THR A 94 -13.51 4.23 -11.10
CA THR A 94 -13.98 4.78 -12.39
C THR A 94 -15.34 4.25 -12.82
N LEU A 95 -15.69 3.03 -12.41
CA LEU A 95 -16.97 2.39 -12.75
C LEU A 95 -18.00 2.52 -11.62
N HIS A 96 -17.67 3.23 -10.53
CA HIS A 96 -18.57 3.45 -9.40
C HIS A 96 -19.21 2.18 -8.82
N TRP A 97 -18.41 1.13 -8.57
CA TRP A 97 -18.92 -0.16 -8.05
C TRP A 97 -19.51 -0.07 -6.62
N GLY A 98 -19.34 1.07 -5.96
CA GLY A 98 -19.98 1.39 -4.70
C GLY A 98 -19.12 1.06 -3.47
N ARG A 99 -19.59 1.53 -2.31
CA ARG A 99 -18.83 1.55 -1.04
C ARG A 99 -18.34 0.18 -0.56
N TYR A 100 -19.07 -0.88 -0.84
CA TYR A 100 -18.66 -2.23 -0.44
C TYR A 100 -17.48 -2.70 -1.29
N ALA A 101 -17.44 -2.37 -2.57
CA ALA A 101 -16.30 -2.65 -3.44
C ALA A 101 -15.07 -1.82 -3.02
N ASP A 102 -15.26 -0.54 -2.66
CA ASP A 102 -14.19 0.31 -2.08
C ASP A 102 -13.61 -0.34 -0.82
N ALA A 103 -14.48 -0.82 0.08
CA ALA A 103 -14.05 -1.46 1.31
C ALA A 103 -13.34 -2.79 1.06
N THR A 104 -13.84 -3.62 0.13
CA THR A 104 -13.22 -4.89 -0.23
C THR A 104 -11.82 -4.70 -0.78
N ILE A 105 -11.60 -3.71 -1.67
CA ILE A 105 -10.27 -3.51 -2.26
C ILE A 105 -9.28 -2.90 -1.25
N VAL A 106 -9.74 -2.01 -0.37
CA VAL A 106 -8.96 -1.52 0.77
C VAL A 106 -8.59 -2.68 1.70
N MET A 107 -9.53 -3.55 2.02
CA MET A 107 -9.30 -4.70 2.89
C MET A 107 -8.29 -5.69 2.27
N ALA A 108 -8.39 -5.95 0.96
CA ALA A 108 -7.43 -6.80 0.27
C ALA A 108 -6.00 -6.24 0.36
N MET A 109 -5.82 -4.93 0.16
CA MET A 109 -4.54 -4.26 0.34
C MET A 109 -4.05 -4.33 1.81
N LEU A 110 -4.93 -4.06 2.78
CA LEU A 110 -4.57 -4.11 4.20
C LEU A 110 -4.13 -5.52 4.62
N LEU A 111 -4.85 -6.55 4.21
CA LEU A 111 -4.48 -7.96 4.46
C LEU A 111 -3.12 -8.28 3.85
N PHE A 112 -2.86 -7.85 2.60
CA PHE A 112 -1.54 -8.01 1.99
C PHE A 112 -0.43 -7.36 2.85
N PHE A 113 -0.63 -6.12 3.32
CA PHE A 113 0.36 -5.45 4.16
C PHE A 113 0.49 -6.01 5.57
N ILE A 114 -0.60 -6.55 6.15
CA ILE A 114 -0.55 -7.27 7.42
C ILE A 114 0.29 -8.53 7.27
N PHE A 115 0.04 -9.35 6.26
CA PHE A 115 0.83 -10.56 6.03
C PHE A 115 2.28 -10.24 5.67
N SER A 116 2.52 -9.16 4.92
CA SER A 116 3.87 -8.65 4.70
C SER A 116 4.55 -8.23 6.00
N ALA A 117 3.86 -7.49 6.89
CA ALA A 117 4.36 -7.10 8.19
C ALA A 117 4.69 -8.32 9.07
N VAL A 118 3.81 -9.33 9.12
CA VAL A 118 4.06 -10.58 9.83
C VAL A 118 5.32 -11.26 9.29
N ASN A 119 5.50 -11.30 7.97
CA ASN A 119 6.72 -11.85 7.37
C ASN A 119 7.97 -11.04 7.76
N HIS A 120 7.88 -9.71 7.84
CA HIS A 120 8.98 -8.85 8.32
C HIS A 120 9.33 -9.09 9.79
N VAL A 121 8.34 -9.32 10.65
CA VAL A 121 8.56 -9.71 12.06
C VAL A 121 9.20 -11.09 12.13
N ALA A 122 8.68 -12.07 11.38
CA ALA A 122 9.21 -13.43 11.37
C ALA A 122 10.68 -13.45 10.93
N THR A 123 11.03 -12.74 9.85
CA THR A 123 12.41 -12.65 9.37
C THR A 123 13.32 -11.86 10.31
N ALA A 124 12.81 -10.85 11.02
CA ALA A 124 13.58 -10.16 12.06
C ALA A 124 13.97 -11.13 13.20
N ILE A 125 13.06 -12.02 13.60
CA ILE A 125 13.28 -12.98 14.70
C ILE A 125 14.10 -14.19 14.24
N MET A 126 13.68 -14.84 13.16
CA MET A 126 14.22 -16.12 12.69
C MET A 126 15.55 -15.95 11.94
N GLU A 127 15.65 -14.91 11.12
CA GLU A 127 16.82 -14.66 10.26
C GLU A 127 17.70 -13.52 10.78
N ARG A 128 17.36 -12.94 11.94
CA ARG A 128 18.04 -11.79 12.55
C ARG A 128 18.15 -10.58 11.62
N ASN A 129 17.18 -10.40 10.73
CA ASN A 129 17.13 -9.23 9.84
C ASN A 129 16.67 -7.97 10.60
N MET A 130 17.61 -7.34 11.31
CA MET A 130 17.36 -6.17 12.15
C MET A 130 17.50 -4.83 11.40
N LYS A 131 17.42 -4.82 10.07
CA LYS A 131 17.52 -3.55 9.32
C LYS A 131 16.36 -2.62 9.72
N PRO A 132 16.62 -1.31 9.94
CA PRO A 132 15.57 -0.37 10.37
C PRO A 132 14.34 -0.38 9.45
N VAL A 133 14.56 -0.42 8.13
CA VAL A 133 13.47 -0.46 7.14
C VAL A 133 12.64 -1.75 7.23
N ASN A 134 13.25 -2.88 7.63
CA ASN A 134 12.54 -4.13 7.89
C ASN A 134 11.61 -3.98 9.10
N LEU A 135 12.15 -3.42 10.19
CA LEU A 135 11.43 -3.22 11.46
C LEU A 135 10.35 -2.14 11.41
N LEU A 136 10.45 -1.19 10.49
CA LEU A 136 9.44 -0.15 10.29
C LEU A 136 8.18 -0.68 9.57
N ARG A 137 8.28 -1.75 8.78
CA ARG A 137 7.15 -2.27 7.97
C ARG A 137 5.92 -2.63 8.82
N PRO A 138 6.05 -3.33 9.96
CA PRO A 138 4.92 -3.60 10.85
C PRO A 138 4.28 -2.34 11.43
N VAL A 139 5.10 -1.38 11.87
CA VAL A 139 4.61 -0.11 12.43
C VAL A 139 3.81 0.66 11.37
N MET A 140 4.34 0.76 10.15
CA MET A 140 3.68 1.46 9.06
C MET A 140 2.36 0.77 8.63
N ALA A 141 2.31 -0.56 8.66
CA ALA A 141 1.07 -1.30 8.39
C ALA A 141 0.00 -1.00 9.46
N LEU A 142 0.36 -0.96 10.75
CA LEU A 142 -0.55 -0.60 11.83
C LEU A 142 -1.06 0.84 11.71
N LEU A 143 -0.18 1.79 11.38
CA LEU A 143 -0.59 3.18 11.12
C LEU A 143 -1.59 3.26 9.97
N LEU A 144 -1.30 2.57 8.85
CA LEU A 144 -2.20 2.53 7.70
C LEU A 144 -3.59 2.00 8.06
N ILE A 145 -3.67 0.93 8.87
CA ILE A 145 -4.93 0.41 9.41
C ILE A 145 -5.64 1.46 10.27
N GLY A 146 -4.92 2.08 11.22
CA GLY A 146 -5.47 3.09 12.11
C GLY A 146 -6.07 4.29 11.37
N PHE A 147 -5.50 4.68 10.23
CA PHE A 147 -6.02 5.76 9.41
C PHE A 147 -7.15 5.36 8.47
N LEU A 148 -7.15 4.14 7.93
CA LEU A 148 -8.14 3.70 6.94
C LEU A 148 -9.39 3.06 7.53
N LEU A 149 -9.26 2.39 8.67
CA LEU A 149 -10.37 1.66 9.28
C LEU A 149 -11.51 2.58 9.75
N PRO A 150 -11.27 3.72 10.43
CA PRO A 150 -12.34 4.63 10.83
C PRO A 150 -13.19 5.19 9.68
N PRO A 151 -12.62 5.78 8.60
CA PRO A 151 -13.43 6.28 7.48
C PRO A 151 -14.15 5.15 6.74
N MET A 152 -13.56 3.97 6.64
CA MET A 152 -14.23 2.79 6.06
C MET A 152 -15.47 2.39 6.86
N ILE A 153 -15.34 2.24 8.19
CA ILE A 153 -16.48 1.90 9.06
C ILE A 153 -17.56 2.95 8.92
N LYS A 154 -17.20 4.24 8.99
CA LYS A 154 -18.16 5.34 8.88
C LYS A 154 -18.93 5.32 7.57
N ALA A 155 -18.27 5.01 6.45
CA ALA A 155 -18.93 4.91 5.14
C ALA A 155 -19.88 3.70 5.04
N LEU A 156 -19.57 2.60 5.70
CA LEU A 156 -20.37 1.36 5.67
C LEU A 156 -21.59 1.38 6.60
N THR A 157 -21.56 2.20 7.66
CA THR A 157 -22.66 2.32 8.63
C THR A 157 -23.69 3.41 8.32
N GLN A 158 -23.51 4.15 7.22
CA GLN A 158 -24.50 5.12 6.72
C GLN A 158 -25.54 4.46 5.82
#